data_AF-A0A962T681-F1
#
_entry.id   AF-A0A962T681-F1
#
_cell.length_a   1.000
_cell.length_b   1.000
_cell.length_c   1.000
_cell.angle_alpha   90.00
_cell.angle_beta   90.00
_cell.angle_gamma   90.00
#
_symmetry.space_group_name_H-M   'P 1'
#
loop_
_entity.id
_entity.type
_entity.pdbx_description
1 polymer ?
#
loop_
_entity_poly.entity_id
_entity_poly.type
_entity_poly.pdbx_seq_one_letter_code
_entity_poly.pdbx_strand_id
1 'polypeptide(L)'
;MSEIFTPSAMLTQIRARTGLAQAALAWALGASFVSISRWERGVIDPSPIQQEKIRLMYEYVLESPKGLAQFKSLDSPFQSSGLSRQPSLFDAPSVEVALTETPLSSIFQRCMNHRVFHLNTDETLHHLLEAHTLAAKTVEVAPESGMSAGKNTYTYDAHTYHTKVPPQGIAELLAHYLPDGNGLVLDAFAGSGMTGVAAQVKGYDSILNELSPAACFISDRFISSIEPVLFQAGIDAILQATRNIRQKLYTTQCRECGKD
;
A
#
# COMPACT_ATOMS: atom_id res chain seq x y z
N MET A 1 2.38 28.08 32.17
CA MET A 1 1.81 26.74 32.46
C MET A 1 1.26 26.20 31.16
N SER A 2 1.98 25.32 30.48
CA SER A 2 1.50 24.72 29.22
C SER A 2 0.32 23.81 29.53
N GLU A 3 -0.87 24.15 29.02
CA GLU A 3 -2.01 23.23 29.02
C GLU A 3 -1.58 21.93 28.33
N ILE A 4 -1.68 20.79 29.03
CA ILE A 4 -1.48 19.47 28.44
C ILE A 4 -2.70 19.20 27.56
N PHE A 5 -2.60 19.52 26.27
CA PHE A 5 -3.67 19.22 25.33
C PHE A 5 -3.71 17.71 25.04
N THR A 6 -4.89 17.11 25.16
CA THR A 6 -5.08 15.72 24.73
C THR A 6 -5.01 15.63 23.19
N PRO A 7 -4.66 14.47 22.61
CA PRO A 7 -4.62 14.31 21.15
C PRO A 7 -5.96 14.66 20.47
N SER A 8 -7.08 14.31 21.10
CA SER A 8 -8.43 14.70 20.67
C SER A 8 -8.61 16.22 20.58
N ALA A 9 -8.17 16.95 21.62
CA ALA A 9 -8.27 18.41 21.66
C ALA A 9 -7.37 19.07 20.61
N MET A 10 -6.15 18.56 20.41
CA MET A 10 -5.25 19.04 19.35
C MET A 10 -5.86 18.85 17.96
N LEU A 11 -6.40 17.67 17.64
CA LEU A 11 -7.05 17.39 16.36
C LEU A 11 -8.23 18.34 16.10
N THR A 12 -9.07 18.57 17.12
CA THR A 12 -10.21 19.48 17.04
C THR A 12 -9.77 20.91 16.77
N GLN A 13 -8.72 21.37 17.45
CA GLN A 13 -8.17 22.72 17.23
C GLN A 13 -7.50 22.87 15.86
N ILE A 14 -6.76 21.86 15.40
CA ILE A 14 -6.17 21.85 14.05
C ILE A 14 -7.28 22.08 13.01
N ARG A 15 -8.38 21.32 13.07
CA ARG A 15 -9.50 21.48 12.12
C ARG A 15 -10.21 22.81 12.24
N ALA A 16 -10.46 23.29 13.46
CA ALA A 16 -11.12 24.56 13.68
C ALA A 16 -10.32 25.73 13.09
N ARG A 17 -8.98 25.69 13.18
CA ARG A 17 -8.09 26.75 12.67
C ARG A 17 -7.86 26.66 11.16
N THR A 18 -7.87 25.45 10.61
CA THR A 18 -7.45 25.19 9.22
C THR A 18 -8.62 24.97 8.26
N GLY A 19 -9.81 24.69 8.80
CA GLY A 19 -11.00 24.33 8.02
C GLY A 19 -10.95 22.93 7.41
N LEU A 20 -9.96 22.10 7.75
CA LEU A 20 -9.81 20.77 7.15
C LEU A 20 -10.97 19.83 7.49
N ALA A 21 -11.43 19.08 6.49
CA ALA A 21 -12.27 17.90 6.70
C ALA A 21 -11.45 16.78 7.37
N GLN A 22 -12.12 15.88 8.09
CA GLN A 22 -11.46 14.72 8.73
C GLN A 22 -10.67 13.87 7.72
N ALA A 23 -11.16 13.73 6.48
CA ALA A 23 -10.45 12.99 5.44
C ALA A 23 -9.13 13.65 5.03
N ALA A 24 -9.11 14.98 4.93
CA ALA A 24 -7.89 15.73 4.61
C ALA A 24 -6.90 15.74 5.77
N LEU A 25 -7.40 15.78 7.01
CA LEU A 25 -6.57 15.63 8.21
C LEU A 25 -5.99 14.20 8.33
N ALA A 26 -6.79 13.19 8.01
CA ALA A 26 -6.35 11.79 7.96
C ALA A 26 -5.21 11.63 6.96
N TRP A 27 -5.34 12.24 5.78
CA TRP A 27 -4.29 12.31 4.78
C TRP A 27 -3.03 13.00 5.32
N ALA A 28 -3.16 14.18 5.91
CA ALA A 28 -2.02 14.94 6.42
C ALA A 28 -1.25 14.22 7.56
N LEU A 29 -1.94 13.39 8.35
CA LEU A 29 -1.34 12.62 9.46
C LEU A 29 -0.93 11.19 9.06
N GLY A 30 -1.19 10.76 7.82
CA GLY A 30 -0.93 9.38 7.38
C GLY A 30 -1.76 8.35 8.17
N ALA A 31 -3.00 8.69 8.49
CA ALA A 31 -3.95 7.86 9.24
C ALA A 31 -5.19 7.55 8.41
N SER A 32 -5.99 6.57 8.84
CA SER A 32 -7.29 6.32 8.21
C SER A 32 -8.34 7.34 8.67
N PHE A 33 -9.33 7.63 7.82
CA PHE A 33 -10.49 8.45 8.21
C PHE A 33 -11.16 7.93 9.50
N VAL A 34 -11.30 6.62 9.63
CA VAL A 34 -11.90 5.96 10.79
C VAL A 34 -11.06 6.21 12.05
N SER A 35 -9.73 6.19 11.93
CA SER A 35 -8.81 6.49 13.03
C SER A 35 -9.00 7.92 13.53
N ILE A 36 -8.97 8.92 12.63
CA ILE A 36 -9.21 10.33 12.99
C ILE A 36 -10.56 10.51 13.66
N SER A 37 -11.62 9.91 13.10
CA SER A 37 -12.98 10.00 13.66
C SER A 37 -13.08 9.40 15.08
N ARG A 38 -12.32 8.35 15.38
CA ARG A 38 -12.29 7.74 16.72
C ARG A 38 -11.44 8.54 17.71
N TRP A 39 -10.31 9.07 17.25
CA TRP A 39 -9.41 9.91 18.06
C TRP A 39 -10.06 11.25 18.43
N GLU A 40 -10.72 11.93 17.49
CA GLU A 40 -11.44 13.17 17.78
C GLU A 40 -12.54 12.97 18.83
N ARG A 41 -13.24 11.83 18.77
CA ARG A 41 -14.27 11.46 19.76
C ARG A 41 -13.71 10.95 21.09
N GLY A 42 -12.39 10.82 21.23
CA GLY A 42 -11.75 10.29 22.44
C GLY A 42 -12.11 8.82 22.74
N VAL A 43 -12.54 8.05 21.73
CA VAL A 43 -12.94 6.64 21.90
C VAL A 43 -11.71 5.73 22.05
N ILE A 44 -10.61 6.11 21.40
CA ILE A 44 -9.32 5.42 21.47
C ILE A 44 -8.22 6.47 21.36
N ASP A 45 -7.10 6.25 22.04
CA ASP A 45 -5.94 7.12 21.90
C ASP A 45 -5.07 6.72 20.70
N PRO A 46 -4.44 7.68 20.00
CA PRO A 46 -3.46 7.38 18.96
C PRO A 46 -2.21 6.71 19.56
N SER A 47 -1.44 5.99 18.74
CA SER A 47 -0.13 5.46 19.15
C SER A 47 0.86 6.59 19.45
N PRO A 48 1.94 6.37 20.23
CA PRO A 48 2.90 7.42 20.57
C PRO A 48 3.45 8.19 19.36
N ILE A 49 3.75 7.49 18.27
CA ILE A 49 4.20 8.08 17.00
C ILE A 49 3.11 9.01 16.40
N GLN A 50 1.85 8.58 16.44
CA GLN A 50 0.74 9.39 15.96
C GLN A 50 0.45 10.58 16.87
N GLN A 51 0.62 10.44 18.18
CA GLN A 51 0.52 11.56 19.12
C GLN A 51 1.58 12.62 18.83
N GLU A 52 2.82 12.21 18.54
CA GLU A 52 3.90 13.13 18.19
C GLU A 52 3.63 13.84 16.85
N LYS A 53 3.13 13.12 15.83
CA LYS A 53 2.71 13.74 14.56
C LYS A 53 1.60 14.77 14.75
N ILE A 54 0.61 14.46 15.59
CA ILE A 54 -0.49 15.38 15.94
C ILE A 54 0.05 16.61 16.65
N ARG A 55 0.98 16.43 17.61
CA ARG A 55 1.62 17.53 18.35
C ARG A 55 2.38 18.47 17.42
N LEU A 56 3.24 17.93 16.56
CA LEU A 56 4.01 18.72 15.58
C LEU A 56 3.11 19.50 14.62
N MET A 57 2.05 18.87 14.12
CA MET A 57 1.07 19.56 13.27
C MET A 57 0.31 20.64 14.03
N TYR A 58 -0.05 20.39 15.29
CA TYR A 58 -0.72 21.38 16.15
C TYR A 58 0.15 22.61 16.37
N GLU A 59 1.42 22.42 16.74
CA GLU A 59 2.39 23.50 16.93
C GLU A 59 2.59 24.31 15.65
N TYR A 60 2.76 23.64 14.52
CA TYR A 60 2.86 24.30 13.21
C TYR A 60 1.62 25.16 12.88
N VAL A 61 0.42 24.65 13.15
CA VAL A 61 -0.85 25.37 12.91
C VAL A 61 -1.03 26.55 13.87
N LEU A 62 -0.50 26.48 15.10
CA LEU A 62 -0.48 27.62 16.02
C LEU A 62 0.41 28.77 15.48
N GLU A 63 1.55 28.44 14.89
CA GLU A 63 2.49 29.42 14.34
C GLU A 63 2.07 29.97 12.97
N SER A 64 1.34 29.20 12.17
CA SER A 64 0.93 29.58 10.80
C SER A 64 -0.50 29.13 10.45
N PRO A 65 -1.54 29.84 10.90
CA PRO A 65 -2.94 29.38 10.84
C PRO A 65 -3.57 29.29 9.44
N LYS A 66 -2.88 29.72 8.37
CA LYS A 66 -3.45 29.78 7.00
C LYS A 66 -2.72 28.93 5.95
N GLY A 67 -1.74 28.10 6.32
CA GLY A 67 -0.88 27.45 5.31
C GLY A 67 -0.42 26.04 5.63
N LEU A 68 -1.31 25.05 5.55
CA LEU A 68 -0.91 23.62 5.47
C LEU A 68 -0.44 23.21 4.06
N ALA A 69 -0.53 24.08 3.06
CA ALA A 69 -0.03 23.79 1.71
C ALA A 69 1.49 23.48 1.67
N GLN A 70 2.23 23.93 2.70
CA GLN A 70 3.65 23.59 2.91
C GLN A 70 3.87 22.44 3.91
N PHE A 71 2.84 22.04 4.65
CA PHE A 71 2.86 20.78 5.39
C PHE A 71 2.64 19.66 4.37
N LYS A 72 3.63 19.46 3.50
CA LYS A 72 3.80 18.18 2.83
C LYS A 72 3.76 17.16 3.95
N SER A 73 2.78 16.27 3.94
CA SER A 73 2.88 15.06 4.75
C SER A 73 4.31 14.57 4.57
N LEU A 74 5.03 14.34 5.67
CA LEU A 74 6.14 13.38 5.65
C LEU A 74 5.61 12.21 4.82
N ASP A 75 6.23 11.97 3.66
CA ASP A 75 5.72 11.09 2.62
C ASP A 75 5.06 9.88 3.31
N SER A 76 3.77 9.67 3.04
CA SER A 76 3.06 8.48 3.48
C SER A 76 3.08 7.50 2.31
N PRO A 77 4.22 6.83 2.05
CA PRO A 77 4.44 6.14 0.78
C PRO A 77 3.55 4.90 0.62
N PHE A 78 2.84 4.49 1.67
CA PHE A 78 1.87 3.40 1.65
C PHE A 78 0.43 3.86 1.42
N GLN A 79 0.20 5.17 1.31
CA GLN A 79 -1.14 5.69 1.07
C GLN A 79 -1.42 5.73 -0.42
N SER A 80 -2.33 4.87 -0.87
CA SER A 80 -2.92 5.02 -2.20
C SER A 80 -3.72 6.32 -2.24
N SER A 81 -3.24 7.30 -3.01
CA SER A 81 -4.08 8.39 -3.51
C SER A 81 -4.99 7.77 -4.58
N GLY A 82 -6.03 7.06 -4.16
CA GLY A 82 -6.97 6.42 -5.09
C GLY A 82 -7.28 7.37 -6.24
N LEU A 83 -7.19 6.86 -7.48
CA LEU A 83 -7.15 7.61 -8.75
C LEU A 83 -7.88 8.96 -8.69
N SER A 84 -7.18 9.99 -8.23
CA SER A 84 -7.67 11.35 -8.22
C SER A 84 -7.50 11.86 -9.64
N ARG A 85 -8.55 11.71 -10.45
CA ARG A 85 -8.81 12.43 -11.71
C ARG A 85 -7.55 12.94 -12.42
N GLN A 86 -6.91 12.09 -13.21
CA GLN A 86 -6.07 12.48 -14.33
C GLN A 86 -6.28 11.50 -15.49
N PRO A 87 -6.03 11.96 -16.72
CA PRO A 87 -7.05 12.22 -17.74
C PRO A 87 -7.82 10.95 -18.12
N SER A 88 -8.99 11.12 -18.74
CA SER A 88 -9.82 10.02 -19.26
C SER A 88 -8.96 8.86 -19.76
N LEU A 89 -8.98 7.72 -19.05
CA LEU A 89 -8.57 6.43 -19.60
C LEU A 89 -9.31 6.13 -20.94
N PHE A 90 -10.37 6.88 -21.23
CA PHE A 90 -11.11 6.90 -22.49
C PHE A 90 -10.37 7.53 -23.68
N ASP A 91 -9.28 8.29 -23.49
CA ASP A 91 -8.49 8.91 -24.58
C ASP A 91 -7.13 8.21 -24.80
N ALA A 92 -6.82 7.16 -24.02
CA ALA A 92 -5.63 6.34 -24.23
C ALA A 92 -5.80 5.48 -25.50
N PRO A 93 -4.73 5.23 -26.27
CA PRO A 93 -4.81 4.33 -27.42
C PRO A 93 -5.39 2.99 -26.98
N SER A 94 -6.37 2.48 -27.73
CA SER A 94 -7.03 1.22 -27.45
C SER A 94 -6.03 0.07 -27.63
N VAL A 95 -5.45 -0.39 -26.53
CA VAL A 95 -4.65 -1.61 -26.55
C VAL A 95 -5.63 -2.77 -26.54
N GLU A 96 -5.51 -3.66 -27.52
CA GLU A 96 -6.33 -4.86 -27.59
C GLU A 96 -5.62 -6.01 -26.87
N VAL A 97 -6.32 -6.64 -25.92
CA VAL A 97 -5.82 -7.82 -25.21
C VAL A 97 -6.62 -9.04 -25.70
N ALA A 98 -5.96 -9.93 -26.42
CA ALA A 98 -6.55 -11.18 -26.88
C ALA A 98 -6.51 -12.23 -25.77
N LEU A 99 -7.66 -12.85 -25.48
CA LEU A 99 -7.73 -14.02 -24.62
C LEU A 99 -7.29 -15.26 -25.41
N THR A 100 -6.69 -16.23 -24.72
CA THR A 100 -6.33 -17.51 -25.33
C THR A 100 -7.57 -18.30 -25.72
N GLU A 101 -7.52 -19.00 -26.86
CA GLU A 101 -8.64 -19.85 -27.33
C GLU A 101 -8.95 -20.98 -26.35
N THR A 102 -7.92 -21.49 -25.69
CA THR A 102 -8.04 -22.52 -24.65
C THR A 102 -7.58 -21.98 -23.30
N PRO A 103 -8.24 -22.36 -22.19
CA PRO A 103 -7.80 -21.98 -20.87
C PRO A 103 -6.36 -22.46 -20.61
N LEU A 104 -5.54 -21.58 -20.05
CA LEU A 104 -4.21 -21.95 -19.57
C LEU A 104 -4.33 -22.92 -18.39
N SER A 105 -3.26 -23.68 -18.13
CA SER A 105 -3.15 -24.47 -16.90
C SER A 105 -3.23 -23.58 -15.66
N SER A 106 -3.60 -24.19 -14.53
CA SER A 106 -3.77 -23.46 -13.27
C SER A 106 -2.51 -22.66 -12.90
N ILE A 107 -2.70 -21.54 -12.20
CA ILE A 107 -1.58 -20.71 -11.71
C ILE A 107 -0.57 -21.58 -10.94
N PHE A 108 -1.05 -22.49 -10.09
CA PHE A 108 -0.20 -23.45 -9.38
C PHE A 108 0.68 -24.27 -10.31
N GLN A 109 0.09 -24.89 -11.33
CA GLN A 109 0.84 -25.72 -12.27
C GLN A 109 1.80 -24.90 -13.11
N ARG A 110 1.46 -23.65 -13.43
CA ARG A 110 2.37 -22.74 -14.12
C ARG A 110 3.54 -22.32 -13.23
N CYS A 111 3.30 -22.01 -11.94
CA CYS A 111 4.35 -21.70 -10.97
C CYS A 111 5.32 -22.87 -10.82
N MET A 112 4.80 -24.09 -10.66
CA MET A 112 5.62 -25.31 -10.52
C MET A 112 6.49 -25.60 -11.76
N ASN A 113 6.08 -25.13 -12.94
CA ASN A 113 6.82 -25.32 -14.18
C ASN A 113 7.68 -24.10 -14.56
N HIS A 114 7.89 -23.15 -13.64
CA HIS A 114 8.64 -21.90 -13.89
C HIS A 114 8.08 -21.05 -15.05
N ARG A 115 6.75 -21.09 -15.28
CA ARG A 115 6.06 -20.37 -16.39
C ARG A 115 5.29 -19.13 -15.95
N VAL A 116 5.61 -18.58 -14.78
CA VAL A 116 4.90 -17.42 -14.20
C VAL A 116 5.85 -16.26 -13.95
N PHE A 117 7.07 -16.55 -13.51
CA PHE A 117 8.09 -15.55 -13.30
C PHE A 117 8.85 -15.36 -14.63
N HIS A 118 8.80 -14.15 -15.18
CA HIS A 118 9.35 -13.81 -16.51
C HIS A 118 10.77 -13.22 -16.45
N LEU A 119 11.42 -13.26 -15.28
CA LEU A 119 12.77 -12.73 -15.11
C LEU A 119 13.80 -13.80 -15.44
N ASN A 120 14.87 -13.40 -16.13
CA ASN A 120 16.12 -14.16 -16.17
C ASN A 120 16.70 -14.11 -14.75
N THR A 121 16.34 -15.10 -13.92
CA THR A 121 16.53 -15.05 -12.47
C THR A 121 18.00 -14.98 -12.07
N ASP A 122 18.87 -15.63 -12.83
CA ASP A 122 20.27 -15.80 -12.47
C ASP A 122 21.08 -14.52 -12.71
N GLU A 123 20.85 -13.84 -13.84
CA GLU A 123 21.46 -12.54 -14.14
C GLU A 123 20.98 -11.47 -13.14
N THR A 124 19.69 -11.49 -12.79
CA THR A 124 19.11 -10.53 -11.84
C THR A 124 19.68 -10.70 -10.44
N LEU A 125 19.77 -11.93 -9.94
CA LEU A 125 20.35 -12.21 -8.63
C LEU A 125 21.84 -11.88 -8.58
N HIS A 126 22.58 -12.22 -9.64
CA HIS A 126 24.01 -11.91 -9.73
C HIS A 126 24.25 -10.39 -9.65
N HIS A 127 23.58 -9.60 -10.49
CA HIS A 127 23.71 -8.14 -10.46
C HIS A 127 23.30 -7.54 -9.11
N LEU A 128 22.27 -8.10 -8.46
CA LEU A 128 21.85 -7.66 -7.14
C LEU A 128 22.94 -7.90 -6.09
N LEU A 129 23.55 -9.09 -6.07
CA LEU A 129 24.62 -9.40 -5.14
C LEU A 129 25.90 -8.60 -5.44
N GLU A 130 26.20 -8.32 -6.71
CA GLU A 130 27.33 -7.46 -7.10
C GLU A 130 27.12 -5.99 -6.69
N ALA A 131 25.88 -5.50 -6.70
CA ALA A 131 25.56 -4.16 -6.20
C ALA A 131 25.74 -4.03 -4.67
N HIS A 132 25.73 -5.15 -3.94
CA HIS A 132 25.76 -5.22 -2.47
C HIS A 132 26.94 -6.06 -1.94
N THR A 133 28.15 -5.84 -2.45
CA THR A 133 29.36 -6.57 -2.02
C THR A 133 29.86 -6.21 -0.62
N LEU A 134 29.45 -5.05 -0.09
CA LEU A 134 29.78 -4.59 1.25
C LEU A 134 28.57 -4.72 2.15
N ALA A 135 28.79 -5.19 3.38
CA ALA A 135 27.73 -5.23 4.38
C ALA A 135 27.20 -3.81 4.65
N ALA A 136 25.87 -3.66 4.60
CA ALA A 136 25.22 -2.42 4.99
C ALA A 136 25.49 -2.12 6.47
N LYS A 137 25.56 -0.84 6.83
CA LYS A 137 25.67 -0.44 8.23
C LYS A 137 24.30 -0.62 8.89
N THR A 138 24.29 -1.35 10.01
CA THR A 138 23.08 -1.64 10.76
C THR A 138 23.15 -1.13 12.19
N VAL A 139 21.98 -1.09 12.83
CA VAL A 139 21.81 -0.73 14.25
C VAL A 139 21.50 -2.00 15.05
N GLU A 140 22.22 -2.25 16.14
CA GLU A 140 22.01 -3.44 17.00
C GLU A 140 20.85 -3.26 18.00
N VAL A 141 20.53 -2.01 18.32
CA VAL A 141 19.51 -1.67 19.33
C VAL A 141 18.12 -1.84 18.73
N ALA A 142 17.24 -2.58 19.39
CA ALA A 142 15.85 -2.73 18.97
C ALA A 142 15.04 -1.43 19.15
N PRO A 143 14.00 -1.18 18.34
CA PRO A 143 13.12 -0.03 18.53
C PRO A 143 12.42 -0.06 19.90
N GLU A 144 12.40 1.08 20.60
CA GLU A 144 11.83 1.18 21.96
C GLU A 144 10.30 1.16 22.02
N SER A 145 9.63 1.46 20.90
CA SER A 145 8.16 1.48 20.82
C SER A 145 7.63 0.49 19.79
N GLY A 146 6.45 -0.06 20.05
CA GLY A 146 5.78 -0.95 19.09
C GLY A 146 5.38 -0.18 17.83
N MET A 147 5.74 -0.71 16.66
CA MET A 147 5.35 -0.14 15.37
C MET A 147 3.85 -0.38 15.14
N SER A 148 3.06 0.69 15.00
CA SER A 148 1.60 0.58 14.78
C SER A 148 1.27 0.86 13.32
N ALA A 149 0.85 -0.17 12.59
CA ALA A 149 0.39 -0.03 11.22
C ALA A 149 -1.13 -0.21 11.13
N GLY A 150 -1.82 0.73 10.48
CA GLY A 150 -3.24 0.59 10.18
C GLY A 150 -3.46 -0.51 9.13
N LYS A 151 -4.37 -1.45 9.40
CA LYS A 151 -4.69 -2.58 8.50
C LYS A 151 -5.45 -2.22 7.22
N ASN A 152 -5.65 -0.93 6.92
CA ASN A 152 -6.59 -0.47 5.90
C ASN A 152 -5.87 0.28 4.77
N THR A 153 -5.00 -0.41 4.03
CA THR A 153 -4.46 0.13 2.79
C THR A 153 -4.87 -0.76 1.63
N TYR A 154 -5.22 -0.18 0.47
CA TYR A 154 -5.66 -0.95 -0.69
C TYR A 154 -4.63 -2.02 -1.11
N THR A 155 -3.34 -1.73 -0.98
CA THR A 155 -2.26 -2.70 -1.19
C THR A 155 -2.33 -3.84 -0.18
N TYR A 156 -2.65 -3.57 1.09
CA TYR A 156 -2.87 -4.64 2.06
C TYR A 156 -4.13 -5.47 1.76
N ASP A 157 -5.14 -4.97 1.06
CA ASP A 157 -6.37 -5.75 0.83
C ASP A 157 -6.41 -6.52 -0.51
N ALA A 158 -5.50 -6.25 -1.45
CA ALA A 158 -5.57 -6.78 -2.81
C ALA A 158 -5.48 -8.33 -2.91
N HIS A 159 -4.64 -8.97 -2.09
CA HIS A 159 -4.53 -10.43 -2.02
C HIS A 159 -4.61 -10.92 -0.58
N THR A 160 -5.67 -11.65 -0.22
CA THR A 160 -5.83 -12.23 1.11
C THR A 160 -4.73 -13.27 1.39
N TYR A 161 -4.14 -13.21 2.58
CA TYR A 161 -3.15 -14.18 3.04
C TYR A 161 -3.26 -14.29 4.57
N HIS A 162 -3.14 -15.51 5.11
CA HIS A 162 -3.17 -15.72 6.55
C HIS A 162 -1.94 -15.08 7.20
N THR A 163 -2.12 -14.54 8.41
CA THR A 163 -1.04 -13.91 9.19
C THR A 163 -0.28 -12.78 8.49
N LYS A 164 -0.89 -12.14 7.49
CA LYS A 164 -0.28 -11.02 6.76
C LYS A 164 -0.01 -9.83 7.68
N VAL A 165 1.22 -9.34 7.67
CA VAL A 165 1.63 -8.17 8.45
C VAL A 165 1.54 -6.92 7.55
N PRO A 166 0.96 -5.80 8.03
CA PRO A 166 0.93 -4.57 7.24
C PRO A 166 2.35 -4.04 6.94
N PRO A 167 2.64 -3.65 5.68
CA PRO A 167 4.00 -3.30 5.26
C PRO A 167 4.53 -2.01 5.89
N GLN A 168 3.66 -1.15 6.44
CA GLN A 168 4.05 0.11 7.06
C GLN A 168 4.96 -0.12 8.28
N GLY A 169 4.60 -1.09 9.14
CA GLY A 169 5.40 -1.42 10.31
C GLY A 169 6.74 -2.05 9.92
N ILE A 170 6.76 -2.85 8.84
CA ILE A 170 7.99 -3.41 8.29
C ILE A 170 8.88 -2.30 7.76
N ALA A 171 8.33 -1.30 7.08
CA ALA A 171 9.10 -0.19 6.53
C ALA A 171 9.74 0.71 7.59
N GLU A 172 9.09 0.86 8.75
CA GLU A 172 9.67 1.53 9.91
C GLU A 172 10.84 0.70 10.48
N LEU A 173 10.69 -0.63 10.57
CA LEU A 173 11.79 -1.52 10.96
C LEU A 173 12.97 -1.45 9.99
N LEU A 174 12.72 -1.46 8.68
CA LEU A 174 13.78 -1.34 7.67
C LEU A 174 14.50 0.01 7.81
N ALA A 175 13.78 1.12 7.97
CA ALA A 175 14.39 2.44 8.17
C ALA A 175 15.21 2.55 9.47
N HIS A 176 14.80 1.84 10.52
CA HIS A 176 15.53 1.78 11.78
C HIS A 176 16.84 0.99 11.65
N TYR A 177 16.78 -0.19 11.05
CA TYR A 177 17.94 -1.08 10.91
C TYR A 177 18.87 -0.71 9.75
N LEU A 178 18.39 0.04 8.75
CA LEU A 178 19.16 0.53 7.59
C LEU A 178 19.06 2.07 7.50
N PRO A 179 19.62 2.82 8.47
CA PRO A 179 19.42 4.26 8.57
C PRO A 179 20.03 5.07 7.40
N ASP A 180 21.01 4.49 6.70
CA ASP A 180 21.66 5.12 5.54
C ASP A 180 20.77 5.10 4.28
N GLY A 181 19.60 4.45 4.33
CA GLY A 181 18.66 4.41 3.20
C GLY A 181 19.14 3.54 2.04
N ASN A 182 20.14 2.69 2.25
CA ASN A 182 20.66 1.74 1.28
C ASN A 182 20.94 0.39 1.95
N GLY A 183 20.75 -0.70 1.21
CA GLY A 183 21.07 -2.06 1.64
C GLY A 183 20.20 -3.11 0.98
N LEU A 184 20.62 -4.37 1.14
CA LEU A 184 19.92 -5.55 0.68
C LEU A 184 19.20 -6.23 1.84
N VAL A 185 17.88 -6.37 1.72
CA VAL A 185 17.03 -7.03 2.72
C VAL A 185 16.75 -8.47 2.31
N LEU A 186 17.05 -9.43 3.18
CA LEU A 186 16.63 -10.82 2.98
C LEU A 186 15.45 -11.15 3.89
N ASP A 187 14.34 -11.57 3.28
CA ASP A 187 13.24 -12.22 3.99
C ASP A 187 13.19 -13.70 3.60
N ALA A 188 13.67 -14.56 4.49
CA ALA A 188 13.75 -16.00 4.25
C ALA A 188 12.38 -16.71 4.33
N PHE A 189 11.35 -16.04 4.87
CA PHE A 189 10.01 -16.58 5.09
C PHE A 189 8.95 -15.56 4.67
N ALA A 190 9.05 -15.13 3.41
CA ALA A 190 8.38 -13.93 2.94
C ALA A 190 6.85 -14.02 2.95
N GLY A 191 6.27 -15.22 2.89
CA GLY A 191 4.82 -15.42 2.82
C GLY A 191 4.20 -14.58 1.71
N SER A 192 3.35 -13.62 2.06
CA SER A 192 2.72 -12.70 1.10
C SER A 192 3.66 -11.63 0.50
N GLY A 193 4.92 -11.55 0.92
CA GLY A 193 5.89 -10.61 0.35
C GLY A 193 5.79 -9.17 0.87
N MET A 194 5.20 -8.94 2.05
CA MET A 194 5.02 -7.57 2.57
C MET A 194 6.35 -6.86 2.89
N THR A 195 7.41 -7.63 3.16
CA THR A 195 8.78 -7.10 3.24
C THR A 195 9.24 -6.49 1.92
N GLY A 196 8.93 -7.11 0.79
CA GLY A 196 9.24 -6.55 -0.54
C GLY A 196 8.48 -5.27 -0.82
N VAL A 197 7.18 -5.23 -0.48
CA VAL A 197 6.37 -4.01 -0.59
C VAL A 197 6.97 -2.88 0.25
N ALA A 198 7.37 -3.19 1.49
CA ALA A 198 8.01 -2.23 2.38
C ALA A 198 9.36 -1.75 1.84
N ALA A 199 10.18 -2.66 1.34
CA ALA A 199 11.49 -2.38 0.75
C ALA A 199 11.37 -1.48 -0.48
N GLN A 200 10.52 -1.84 -1.44
CA GLN A 200 10.29 -1.07 -2.67
C GLN A 200 9.81 0.36 -2.38
N VAL A 201 8.92 0.52 -1.39
CA VAL A 201 8.47 1.83 -0.94
C VAL A 201 9.60 2.67 -0.34
N LYS A 202 10.53 2.05 0.38
CA LYS A 202 11.67 2.72 1.01
C LYS A 202 12.88 2.85 0.08
N GLY A 203 12.86 2.22 -1.09
CA GLY A 203 13.98 2.20 -2.03
C GLY A 203 15.09 1.21 -1.65
N TYR A 204 14.78 0.18 -0.85
CA TYR A 204 15.70 -0.90 -0.55
C TYR A 204 15.59 -2.02 -1.58
N ASP A 205 16.73 -2.66 -1.85
CA ASP A 205 16.76 -3.92 -2.56
C ASP A 205 16.34 -5.06 -1.64
N SER A 206 15.66 -6.07 -2.19
CA SER A 206 15.20 -7.20 -1.38
C SER A 206 15.25 -8.54 -2.11
N ILE A 207 15.54 -9.59 -1.34
CA ILE A 207 15.41 -10.99 -1.74
C ILE A 207 14.32 -11.60 -0.87
N LEU A 208 13.28 -12.13 -1.51
CA LEU A 208 12.18 -12.79 -0.85
C LEU A 208 12.24 -14.28 -1.15
N ASN A 209 12.33 -15.09 -0.10
CA ASN A 209 12.30 -16.54 -0.20
C ASN A 209 11.02 -17.09 0.45
N GLU A 210 10.41 -18.06 -0.22
CA GLU A 210 9.23 -18.74 0.27
C GLU A 210 9.12 -20.13 -0.37
N LEU A 211 8.65 -21.11 0.39
CA LEU A 211 8.49 -22.49 -0.04
C LEU A 211 7.21 -22.67 -0.87
N SER A 212 6.13 -21.97 -0.51
CA SER A 212 4.83 -22.10 -1.15
C SER A 212 4.80 -21.39 -2.52
N PRO A 213 4.60 -22.10 -3.66
CA PRO A 213 4.53 -21.47 -4.97
C PRO A 213 3.38 -20.45 -5.12
N ALA A 214 2.30 -20.62 -4.35
CA ALA A 214 1.20 -19.65 -4.33
C ALA A 214 1.57 -18.38 -3.56
N ALA A 215 2.33 -18.50 -2.48
CA ALA A 215 2.82 -17.35 -1.73
C ALA A 215 3.88 -16.59 -2.55
N CYS A 216 4.78 -17.29 -3.25
CA CYS A 216 5.68 -16.69 -4.24
C CYS A 216 4.93 -15.91 -5.32
N PHE A 217 3.84 -16.48 -5.86
CA PHE A 217 3.00 -15.79 -6.83
C PHE A 217 2.38 -14.51 -6.24
N ILE A 218 1.78 -14.59 -5.06
CA ILE A 218 1.18 -13.42 -4.39
C ILE A 218 2.23 -12.32 -4.14
N SER A 219 3.38 -12.70 -3.60
CA SER A 219 4.52 -11.82 -3.33
C SER A 219 4.97 -11.10 -4.60
N ASP A 220 5.20 -11.85 -5.69
CA ASP A 220 5.57 -11.31 -6.99
C ASP A 220 4.51 -10.35 -7.55
N ARG A 221 3.21 -10.68 -7.42
CA ARG A 221 2.13 -9.78 -7.86
C ARG A 221 2.06 -8.47 -7.08
N PHE A 222 2.50 -8.44 -5.82
CA PHE A 222 2.53 -7.22 -5.02
C PHE A 222 3.62 -6.23 -5.43
N ILE A 223 4.75 -6.73 -5.93
CA ILE A 223 5.91 -5.91 -6.31
C ILE A 223 6.03 -5.72 -7.82
N SER A 224 5.25 -6.45 -8.61
CA SER A 224 5.14 -6.26 -10.06
C SER A 224 4.39 -4.98 -10.40
N SER A 225 4.87 -4.28 -11.43
CA SER A 225 4.14 -3.19 -12.06
C SER A 225 3.49 -3.64 -13.37
N ILE A 226 2.34 -3.04 -13.68
CA ILE A 226 1.67 -3.19 -14.97
C ILE A 226 1.22 -1.81 -15.43
N GLU A 227 1.37 -1.55 -16.73
CA GLU A 227 0.84 -0.33 -17.33
C GLU A 227 -0.67 -0.24 -17.11
N PRO A 228 -1.21 0.87 -16.56
CA PRO A 228 -2.64 0.99 -16.27
C PRO A 228 -3.54 0.74 -17.49
N VAL A 229 -3.08 1.15 -18.69
CA VAL A 229 -3.79 0.94 -19.94
C VAL A 229 -3.90 -0.54 -20.29
N LEU A 230 -2.82 -1.32 -20.11
CA LEU A 230 -2.84 -2.77 -20.32
C LEU A 230 -3.74 -3.48 -19.31
N PHE A 231 -3.68 -3.05 -18.05
CA PHE A 231 -4.55 -3.60 -17.01
C PHE A 231 -6.03 -3.38 -17.36
N GLN A 232 -6.40 -2.16 -17.74
CA GLN A 232 -7.77 -1.82 -18.14
C GLN A 232 -8.22 -2.63 -19.37
N ALA A 233 -7.39 -2.70 -20.40
CA ALA A 233 -7.69 -3.49 -21.60
C ALA A 233 -7.93 -4.98 -21.29
N GLY A 234 -7.16 -5.56 -20.37
CA GLY A 234 -7.37 -6.93 -19.90
C GLY A 234 -8.69 -7.11 -19.16
N ILE A 235 -9.08 -6.15 -18.32
CA ILE A 235 -10.38 -6.16 -17.65
C ILE A 235 -11.52 -6.09 -18.67
N ASP A 236 -11.41 -5.20 -19.66
CA ASP A 236 -12.43 -5.03 -20.70
C ASP A 236 -12.60 -6.31 -21.53
N ALA A 237 -11.49 -6.96 -21.91
CA ALA A 237 -11.51 -8.23 -22.60
C ALA A 237 -12.26 -9.32 -21.80
N ILE A 238 -12.01 -9.42 -20.49
CA ILE A 238 -12.69 -10.38 -19.61
C ILE A 238 -14.18 -10.02 -19.48
N LEU A 239 -14.53 -8.76 -19.27
CA LEU A 239 -15.91 -8.31 -19.12
C LEU A 239 -16.74 -8.54 -20.38
N GLN A 240 -16.12 -8.37 -21.55
CA GLN A 240 -16.74 -8.63 -22.84
C GLN A 240 -16.91 -10.13 -23.09
N ALA A 241 -15.87 -10.94 -22.85
CA ALA A 241 -15.96 -12.40 -23.01
C ALA A 241 -16.98 -13.05 -22.06
N THR A 242 -17.15 -12.48 -20.87
CA THR A 242 -18.11 -12.96 -19.86
C THR A 242 -19.47 -12.27 -19.91
N ARG A 243 -19.73 -11.40 -20.89
CA ARG A 243 -20.96 -10.58 -20.96
C ARG A 243 -22.24 -11.41 -20.88
N ASN A 244 -22.35 -12.45 -21.71
CA ASN A 244 -23.56 -13.28 -21.79
C ASN A 244 -23.83 -14.04 -20.49
N ILE A 245 -22.80 -14.63 -19.89
CA ILE A 245 -22.95 -15.35 -18.62
C ILE A 245 -23.25 -14.39 -17.46
N ARG A 246 -22.63 -13.21 -17.44
CA ARG A 246 -22.92 -12.18 -16.45
C ARG A 246 -24.36 -11.70 -16.54
N GLN A 247 -24.86 -11.44 -17.74
CA GLN A 247 -26.27 -11.08 -17.95
C GLN A 247 -27.19 -12.20 -17.43
N LYS A 248 -26.91 -13.46 -17.79
CA LYS A 248 -27.72 -14.59 -17.31
C LYS A 248 -27.73 -14.74 -15.78
N LEU A 249 -26.59 -14.54 -15.11
CA LEU A 249 -26.43 -14.81 -13.67
C LEU A 249 -26.79 -13.62 -12.78
N TYR A 250 -26.60 -12.39 -13.27
CA TYR A 250 -26.71 -11.17 -12.46
C TYR A 250 -27.79 -10.20 -12.95
N THR A 251 -28.51 -10.49 -14.04
CA THR A 251 -29.71 -9.72 -14.37
C THR A 251 -30.75 -9.94 -13.28
N THR A 252 -31.26 -8.84 -12.74
CA THR A 252 -32.29 -8.85 -11.71
C THR A 252 -33.40 -7.92 -12.14
N GLN A 253 -34.64 -8.35 -12.00
CA GLN A 253 -35.77 -7.48 -12.31
C GLN A 253 -35.97 -6.43 -11.22
N CYS A 254 -36.08 -5.18 -11.66
CA CYS A 254 -36.46 -4.08 -10.81
C CYS A 254 -37.84 -4.36 -10.21
N ARG A 255 -37.91 -4.37 -8.87
CA ARG A 255 -39.16 -4.67 -8.13
C ARG A 255 -40.26 -3.61 -8.32
N GLU A 256 -39.89 -2.40 -8.76
CA GLU A 256 -40.82 -1.28 -8.93
C GLU A 256 -41.38 -1.18 -10.35
N CYS A 257 -40.54 -1.40 -11.37
CA CYS A 257 -40.94 -1.20 -12.76
C CYS A 257 -40.87 -2.46 -13.64
N GLY A 258 -40.45 -3.59 -13.09
CA GLY A 258 -40.42 -4.89 -13.78
C GLY A 258 -39.39 -5.01 -14.91
N LYS A 259 -38.53 -4.00 -15.11
CA LYS A 259 -37.47 -4.02 -16.11
C LYS A 259 -36.26 -4.81 -15.60
N ASP A 260 -35.62 -5.52 -16.51
CA ASP A 260 -34.32 -6.18 -16.33
C ASP A 260 -33.16 -5.18 -16.15
#